data_AF-A0A7K0DCY6-F1
#
_entry.id   AF-A0A7K0DCY6-F1
#
_cell.length_a   1.000
_cell.length_b   1.000
_cell.length_c   1.000
_cell.angle_alpha   90.00
_cell.angle_beta   90.00
_cell.angle_gamma   90.00
#
_symmetry.space_group_name_H-M   'P 1'
#
loop_
_entity.id
_entity.type
_entity.pdbx_description
1 polymer ?
#
loop_
_entity_poly.entity_id
_entity_poly.type
_entity_poly.pdbx_seq_one_letter_code
_entity_poly.pdbx_strand_id
1 'polypeptide(L)'
;MTEPDPVTVADTVRWLHEEGLVRLAGVADHRSGPIAAYTVEVATGTICAHPATGTGAGSDVLTLAAEELPYPVGTPKRLVIVGVTTAETVLIVDLAATLAISINGERPETAARSWAMQLLLNPEISLTTNSATVVIKAGPRYRQSFIPGSAGTIIQVDDRNPPVTTITLDAAIEGPDRLDIAPGGTGEMYLGARFWQLGQIMTIDDAAWAVLDEQLTAPALRI
;
A
#
# COMPACT_ATOMS: atom_id res chain seq x y z
N MET A 1 26.55 13.01 -27.10
CA MET A 1 25.60 13.26 -26.00
C MET A 1 24.67 12.07 -26.01
N THR A 2 24.91 11.11 -25.13
CA THR A 2 24.08 9.91 -25.02
C THR A 2 22.77 10.33 -24.36
N GLU A 3 21.65 9.91 -24.93
CA GLU A 3 20.33 10.12 -24.35
C GLU A 3 20.30 9.43 -22.98
N PRO A 4 19.79 10.07 -21.91
CA PRO A 4 19.69 9.42 -20.61
C PRO A 4 18.78 8.19 -20.73
N ASP A 5 19.15 7.12 -20.02
CA ASP A 5 18.36 5.88 -20.01
C ASP A 5 16.92 6.16 -19.55
N PRO A 6 15.91 5.51 -20.16
CA PRO A 6 14.52 5.73 -19.79
C PRO A 6 14.25 5.25 -18.36
N VAL A 7 13.48 6.05 -17.60
CA VAL A 7 13.05 5.73 -16.24
C VAL A 7 12.17 4.47 -16.26
N THR A 8 12.47 3.51 -15.39
CA THR A 8 11.72 2.26 -15.28
C THR A 8 10.73 2.27 -14.12
N VAL A 9 9.76 1.34 -14.14
CA VAL A 9 8.87 1.07 -12.99
C VAL A 9 9.67 0.82 -11.71
N ALA A 10 10.77 0.05 -11.82
CA ALA A 10 11.61 -0.27 -10.67
C ALA A 10 12.29 0.98 -10.08
N ASP A 11 12.71 1.92 -10.94
CA ASP A 11 13.24 3.21 -10.50
C ASP A 11 12.18 4.06 -9.81
N THR A 12 10.95 4.08 -10.35
CA THR A 12 9.82 4.78 -9.71
C THR A 12 9.49 4.20 -8.34
N VAL A 13 9.40 2.87 -8.21
CA VAL A 13 9.12 2.19 -6.92
C VAL A 13 10.24 2.43 -5.91
N ARG A 14 11.50 2.38 -6.36
CA ARG A 14 12.66 2.68 -5.51
C ARG A 14 12.61 4.12 -4.99
N TRP A 15 12.39 5.09 -5.88
CA TRP A 15 12.23 6.49 -5.51
C TRP A 15 11.07 6.71 -4.54
N LEU A 16 9.93 6.04 -4.76
CA LEU A 16 8.78 6.10 -3.85
C LEU A 16 9.16 5.65 -2.44
N HIS A 17 9.88 4.55 -2.29
CA HIS A 17 10.32 4.07 -0.97
C HIS A 17 11.42 4.94 -0.34
N GLU A 18 12.33 5.51 -1.13
CA GLU A 18 13.43 6.34 -0.63
C GLU A 18 12.95 7.71 -0.14
N GLU A 19 12.03 8.37 -0.87
CA GLU A 19 11.49 9.68 -0.48
C GLU A 19 10.05 9.93 -0.92
N GLY A 20 9.60 9.37 -2.05
CA GLY A 20 8.36 9.79 -2.71
C GLY A 20 7.11 9.59 -1.83
N LEU A 21 6.99 8.49 -1.10
CA LEU A 21 5.84 8.24 -0.22
C LEU A 21 5.72 9.28 0.90
N VAL A 22 6.84 9.72 1.48
CA VAL A 22 6.84 10.78 2.51
C VAL A 22 6.36 12.10 1.91
N ARG A 23 6.84 12.43 0.69
CA ARG A 23 6.44 13.65 -0.02
C ARG A 23 4.96 13.63 -0.40
N LEU A 24 4.44 12.48 -0.86
CA LEU A 24 3.02 12.28 -1.14
C LEU A 24 2.16 12.45 0.11
N ALA A 25 2.58 11.91 1.26
CA ALA A 25 1.87 12.08 2.53
C ALA A 25 1.71 13.56 2.94
N GLY A 26 2.67 14.42 2.57
CA GLY A 26 2.62 15.87 2.79
C GLY A 26 1.65 16.61 1.87
N VAL A 27 1.24 16.05 0.73
CA VAL A 27 0.24 16.66 -0.16
C VAL A 27 -1.13 16.73 0.53
N ALA A 28 -1.48 15.69 1.29
CA ALA A 28 -2.73 15.63 2.05
C ALA A 28 -2.81 16.70 3.16
N ASP A 29 -1.69 17.04 3.79
CA ASP A 29 -1.65 17.98 4.92
C ASP A 29 -1.97 19.43 4.53
N HIS A 30 -1.89 19.75 3.23
CA HIS A 30 -2.20 21.07 2.69
C HIS A 30 -3.65 21.17 2.17
N ARG A 31 -4.52 20.19 2.47
CA ARG A 31 -5.87 20.09 1.93
C ARG A 31 -6.95 19.93 2.99
N SER A 32 -8.17 20.32 2.62
CA SER A 32 -9.36 20.24 3.47
C SER A 32 -10.02 18.85 3.51
N GLY A 33 -9.53 17.87 2.73
CA GLY A 33 -10.12 16.54 2.66
C GLY A 33 -9.09 15.43 2.42
N PRO A 34 -9.39 14.18 2.83
CA PRO A 34 -8.47 13.06 2.72
C PRO A 34 -8.26 12.64 1.26
N ILE A 35 -7.04 12.22 0.93
CA ILE A 35 -6.68 11.62 -0.35
C ILE A 35 -6.76 10.10 -0.18
N ALA A 36 -7.46 9.41 -1.08
CA ALA A 36 -7.60 7.96 -1.01
C ALA A 36 -6.52 7.23 -1.81
N ALA A 37 -6.03 7.82 -2.89
CA ALA A 37 -5.00 7.21 -3.73
C ALA A 37 -4.16 8.25 -4.47
N TYR A 38 -3.00 7.80 -4.94
CA TYR A 38 -2.14 8.51 -5.88
C TYR A 38 -1.80 7.60 -7.05
N THR A 39 -1.65 8.17 -8.24
CA THR A 39 -1.04 7.48 -9.38
C THR A 39 0.17 8.25 -9.87
N VAL A 40 1.27 7.56 -10.14
CA VAL A 40 2.52 8.14 -10.68
C VAL A 40 2.77 7.57 -12.07
N GLU A 41 2.73 8.41 -13.09
CA GLU A 41 3.05 8.02 -14.46
C GLU A 41 4.57 7.84 -14.62
N VAL A 42 5.01 6.64 -15.02
CA VAL A 42 6.44 6.27 -15.05
C VAL A 42 7.21 7.09 -16.08
N ALA A 43 6.61 7.35 -17.25
CA ALA A 43 7.28 8.04 -18.34
C ALA A 43 7.51 9.53 -18.07
N THR A 44 6.62 10.17 -17.32
CA THR A 44 6.59 11.64 -17.16
C THR A 44 6.91 12.09 -15.73
N GLY A 45 6.79 11.20 -14.75
CA GLY A 45 6.81 11.57 -13.33
C GLY A 45 5.56 12.34 -12.89
N THR A 46 4.50 12.38 -13.70
CA THR A 46 3.25 13.06 -13.38
C THR A 46 2.50 12.32 -12.27
N ILE A 47 2.07 13.06 -11.26
CA ILE A 47 1.40 12.54 -10.08
C ILE A 47 -0.03 13.04 -10.07
N CYS A 48 -0.98 12.11 -9.97
CA CYS A 48 -2.39 12.43 -9.78
C CYS A 48 -2.83 12.01 -8.38
N ALA A 49 -3.28 12.95 -7.55
CA ALA A 49 -3.86 12.69 -6.24
C ALA A 49 -5.39 12.61 -6.33
N HIS A 50 -5.95 11.51 -5.83
CA HIS A 50 -7.36 11.16 -5.94
C HIS A 50 -8.06 11.32 -4.58
N PRO A 51 -8.93 12.34 -4.39
CA PRO A 51 -9.60 12.56 -3.10
C PRO A 51 -10.57 11.42 -2.76
N ALA A 52 -10.73 11.14 -1.46
CA ALA A 52 -11.63 10.07 -0.97
C ALA A 52 -13.12 10.40 -1.18
N THR A 53 -13.46 11.70 -1.17
CA THR A 53 -14.81 12.18 -1.50
C THR A 53 -14.77 12.79 -2.90
N GLY A 54 -15.46 12.16 -3.86
CA GLY A 54 -15.50 12.61 -5.25
C GLY A 54 -16.48 11.79 -6.06
N THR A 55 -17.77 12.13 -5.98
CA THR A 55 -18.87 11.37 -6.60
C THR A 55 -19.29 11.93 -7.97
N GLY A 56 -18.36 12.47 -8.76
CA GLY A 56 -18.71 13.09 -10.05
C GLY A 56 -17.58 13.11 -11.07
N ALA A 57 -17.95 13.07 -12.36
CA ALA A 57 -17.05 13.39 -13.46
C ALA A 57 -16.54 14.82 -13.28
N GLY A 58 -15.21 14.98 -13.17
CA GLY A 58 -14.58 16.26 -12.79
C GLY A 58 -14.26 16.41 -11.30
N SER A 59 -14.36 15.35 -10.48
CA SER A 59 -13.79 15.31 -9.12
C SER A 59 -12.33 15.78 -9.15
N ASP A 60 -11.97 16.81 -8.36
CA ASP A 60 -10.65 17.48 -8.29
C ASP A 60 -9.47 16.50 -8.09
N VAL A 61 -9.07 15.82 -9.16
CA VAL A 61 -7.80 15.14 -9.27
C VAL A 61 -6.75 16.24 -9.35
N LEU A 62 -5.86 16.27 -8.37
CA LEU A 62 -4.73 17.17 -8.42
C LEU A 62 -3.64 16.54 -9.23
N THR A 63 -3.21 17.22 -10.28
CA THR A 63 -2.03 16.84 -11.05
C THR A 63 -0.86 17.69 -10.60
N LEU A 64 0.24 17.04 -10.25
CA LEU A 64 1.52 17.64 -9.86
C LEU A 64 2.64 16.97 -10.65
N ALA A 65 3.72 17.70 -10.91
CA ALA A 65 4.99 17.06 -11.25
C ALA A 65 5.71 16.57 -9.97
N ALA A 66 6.58 15.57 -10.08
CA ALA A 66 7.31 15.03 -8.94
C ALA A 66 8.18 16.08 -8.21
N GLU A 67 8.71 17.07 -8.96
CA GLU A 67 9.47 18.20 -8.41
C GLU A 67 8.61 19.18 -7.60
N GLU A 68 7.30 19.24 -7.86
CA GLU A 68 6.36 20.13 -7.16
C GLU A 68 5.89 19.57 -5.82
N LEU A 69 6.18 18.29 -5.55
CA LEU A 69 5.83 17.69 -4.27
C LEU A 69 6.54 18.43 -3.11
N PRO A 70 5.90 18.56 -1.94
CA PRO A 70 6.53 19.08 -0.74
C PRO A 70 7.86 18.36 -0.42
N TYR A 71 8.76 19.05 0.28
CA TYR A 71 9.94 18.40 0.84
C TYR A 71 9.53 17.25 1.78
N PRO A 72 10.29 16.14 1.83
CA PRO A 72 9.94 15.00 2.67
C PRO A 72 10.06 15.39 4.14
N VAL A 73 8.92 15.50 4.82
CA VAL A 73 8.82 15.77 6.26
C VAL A 73 7.87 14.76 6.88
N GLY A 74 8.25 14.19 8.02
CA GLY A 74 7.43 13.22 8.75
C GLY A 74 7.61 11.79 8.24
N THR A 75 6.51 11.04 8.16
CA THR A 75 6.50 9.63 7.79
C THR A 75 5.62 9.37 6.56
N PRO A 76 5.76 8.22 5.88
CA PRO A 76 4.85 7.81 4.81
C PRO A 76 3.38 7.62 5.23
N LYS A 77 3.05 7.81 6.52
CA LYS A 77 1.75 7.45 7.12
C LYS A 77 1.41 6.00 6.75
N ARG A 78 0.17 5.70 6.36
CA ARG A 78 -0.30 4.37 5.96
C ARG A 78 -0.37 4.19 4.43
N LEU A 79 0.52 4.86 3.68
CA LEU A 79 0.59 4.71 2.24
C LEU A 79 1.19 3.36 1.84
N VAL A 80 0.56 2.68 0.89
CA VAL A 80 1.03 1.41 0.31
C VAL A 80 1.03 1.47 -1.21
N ILE A 81 2.10 1.00 -1.84
CA ILE A 81 2.15 0.77 -3.27
C ILE A 81 1.40 -0.52 -3.57
N VAL A 82 0.34 -0.43 -4.35
CA VAL A 82 -0.52 -1.56 -4.70
C VAL A 82 0.02 -2.32 -5.90
N GLY A 83 0.50 -1.60 -6.93
CA GLY A 83 0.88 -2.20 -8.19
C GLY A 83 1.05 -1.20 -9.33
N VAL A 84 1.14 -1.73 -10.54
CA VAL A 84 1.18 -0.97 -11.79
C VAL A 84 -0.13 -1.16 -12.53
N THR A 85 -0.74 -0.05 -12.93
CA THR A 85 -1.98 -0.06 -13.71
C THR A 85 -1.72 -0.49 -15.16
N THR A 86 -2.78 -0.87 -15.87
CA THR A 86 -2.70 -1.11 -17.33
C THR A 86 -2.39 0.15 -18.15
N ALA A 87 -2.42 1.33 -17.52
CA ALA A 87 -2.02 2.60 -18.09
C ALA A 87 -0.58 2.99 -17.71
N GLU A 88 0.24 2.02 -17.25
CA GLU A 88 1.65 2.22 -16.89
C GLU A 88 1.89 3.27 -15.79
N THR A 89 0.92 3.41 -14.88
CA THR A 89 1.07 4.24 -13.68
C THR A 89 1.26 3.38 -12.45
N VAL A 90 2.16 3.74 -11.54
CA VAL A 90 2.25 3.13 -10.21
C VAL A 90 1.08 3.63 -9.35
N LEU A 91 0.30 2.71 -8.78
CA LEU A 91 -0.83 3.03 -7.89
C LEU A 91 -0.40 2.94 -6.42
N ILE A 92 -0.71 3.99 -5.66
CA ILE A 92 -0.49 4.08 -4.22
C ILE A 92 -1.85 4.34 -3.55
N VAL A 93 -2.13 3.66 -2.44
CA VAL A 93 -3.37 3.82 -1.67
C VAL A 93 -3.04 4.34 -0.28
N ASP A 94 -3.85 5.29 0.20
CA ASP A 94 -3.83 5.73 1.58
C ASP A 94 -4.84 4.93 2.41
N LEU A 95 -4.31 4.02 3.22
CA LEU A 95 -5.12 3.20 4.11
C LEU A 95 -5.74 4.02 5.26
N ALA A 96 -5.22 5.21 5.59
CA ALA A 96 -5.85 6.09 6.59
C ALA A 96 -7.15 6.70 6.07
N ALA A 97 -7.28 6.87 4.75
CA ALA A 97 -8.53 7.28 4.10
C ALA A 97 -9.49 6.10 3.85
N THR A 98 -9.00 4.86 3.95
CA THR A 98 -9.71 3.62 3.61
C THR A 98 -9.75 2.69 4.83
N LEU A 99 -10.60 3.02 5.82
CA LEU A 99 -10.57 2.40 7.15
C LEU A 99 -10.89 0.91 7.18
N ALA A 100 -11.62 0.41 6.19
CA ALA A 100 -11.91 -1.00 6.01
C ALA A 100 -11.73 -1.35 4.53
N ILE A 101 -10.83 -2.28 4.24
CA ILE A 101 -10.50 -2.70 2.88
C ILE A 101 -10.38 -4.23 2.85
N SER A 102 -10.82 -4.87 1.77
CA SER A 102 -10.57 -6.30 1.56
C SER A 102 -9.51 -6.55 0.49
N ILE A 103 -8.78 -7.66 0.62
CA ILE A 103 -7.94 -8.23 -0.43
C ILE A 103 -8.51 -9.62 -0.72
N ASN A 104 -9.01 -9.83 -1.93
CA ASN A 104 -9.69 -11.06 -2.31
C ASN A 104 -8.93 -11.74 -3.45
N GLY A 105 -8.87 -13.07 -3.44
CA GLY A 105 -8.30 -13.83 -4.55
C GLY A 105 -7.88 -15.25 -4.16
N GLU A 106 -7.14 -15.94 -5.02
CA GLU A 106 -6.62 -17.28 -4.67
C GLU A 106 -5.53 -17.21 -3.59
N ARG A 107 -4.76 -16.12 -3.59
CA ARG A 107 -3.58 -15.92 -2.75
C ARG A 107 -3.47 -14.50 -2.18
N PRO A 108 -4.50 -14.00 -1.48
CA PRO A 108 -4.52 -12.63 -0.97
C PRO A 108 -3.40 -12.35 0.04
N GLU A 109 -2.87 -13.39 0.70
CA GLU A 109 -1.77 -13.28 1.64
C GLU A 109 -0.48 -12.75 1.00
N THR A 110 -0.27 -12.98 -0.30
CA THR A 110 0.94 -12.52 -1.00
C THR A 110 0.98 -10.99 -1.15
N ALA A 111 -0.15 -10.38 -1.48
CA ALA A 111 -0.29 -8.91 -1.50
C ALA A 111 -0.27 -8.35 -0.08
N ALA A 112 -0.96 -9.01 0.86
CA ALA A 112 -0.97 -8.60 2.26
C ALA A 112 0.43 -8.57 2.90
N ARG A 113 1.28 -9.56 2.59
CA ARG A 113 2.70 -9.58 2.99
C ARG A 113 3.47 -8.39 2.43
N SER A 114 3.26 -8.06 1.15
CA SER A 114 3.89 -6.88 0.52
C SER A 114 3.49 -5.61 1.26
N TRP A 115 2.19 -5.39 1.47
CA TRP A 115 1.68 -4.22 2.16
C TRP A 115 2.21 -4.14 3.60
N ALA A 116 2.21 -5.26 4.33
CA ALA A 116 2.74 -5.32 5.69
C ALA A 116 4.22 -4.91 5.75
N MET A 117 5.05 -5.40 4.81
CA MET A 117 6.47 -5.03 4.77
C MET A 117 6.66 -3.55 4.47
N GLN A 118 5.91 -2.99 3.53
CA GLN A 118 5.95 -1.56 3.20
C GLN A 118 5.54 -0.70 4.42
N LEU A 119 4.45 -1.06 5.08
CA LEU A 119 3.94 -0.35 6.27
C LEU A 119 4.94 -0.39 7.43
N LEU A 120 5.64 -1.50 7.63
CA LEU A 120 6.61 -1.66 8.73
C LEU A 120 7.92 -0.86 8.51
N LEU A 121 8.16 -0.33 7.31
CA LEU A 121 9.21 0.67 7.06
C LEU A 121 8.93 1.96 7.82
N ASN A 122 7.67 2.28 8.10
CA ASN A 122 7.30 3.37 9.00
C ASN A 122 7.48 2.91 10.47
N PRO A 123 8.39 3.52 11.25
CA PRO A 123 8.63 3.15 12.65
C PRO A 123 7.42 3.35 13.57
N GLU A 124 6.46 4.19 13.18
CA GLU A 124 5.26 4.51 13.96
C GLU A 124 4.17 3.46 13.81
N ILE A 125 4.20 2.66 12.73
CA ILE A 125 3.18 1.64 12.45
C ILE A 125 3.44 0.37 13.25
N SER A 126 2.34 -0.14 13.81
CA SER A 126 2.20 -1.49 14.29
C SER A 126 1.05 -2.23 13.60
N LEU A 127 1.24 -3.52 13.41
CA LEU A 127 0.32 -4.43 12.75
C LEU A 127 -0.09 -5.53 13.73
N THR A 128 -1.39 -5.83 13.78
CA THR A 128 -1.92 -6.98 14.52
C THR A 128 -2.74 -7.84 13.59
N THR A 129 -2.49 -9.14 13.56
CA THR A 129 -3.22 -10.09 12.69
C THR A 129 -3.64 -11.33 13.46
N ASN A 130 -4.73 -11.97 13.03
CA ASN A 130 -5.11 -13.29 13.51
C ASN A 130 -4.50 -14.45 12.70
N SER A 131 -3.76 -14.16 11.61
CA SER A 131 -3.17 -15.19 10.75
C SER A 131 -1.66 -15.33 10.90
N ALA A 132 -1.21 -16.59 10.97
CA ALA A 132 0.22 -16.93 10.95
C ALA A 132 0.83 -16.82 9.54
N THR A 133 0.04 -16.80 8.47
CA THR A 133 0.54 -16.84 7.08
C THR A 133 1.12 -15.52 6.60
N VAL A 134 0.78 -14.43 7.28
CA VAL A 134 1.16 -13.05 6.90
C VAL A 134 2.07 -12.39 7.94
N VAL A 135 2.31 -13.02 9.09
CA VAL A 135 3.13 -12.46 10.19
C VAL A 135 4.57 -12.96 10.14
N ILE A 136 5.53 -12.09 10.42
CA ILE A 136 6.93 -12.45 10.72
C ILE A 136 7.14 -12.25 12.23
N LYS A 137 7.53 -13.31 12.95
CA LYS A 137 7.68 -13.28 14.42
C LYS A 137 8.99 -12.63 14.89
N ALA A 138 9.55 -11.72 14.10
CA ALA A 138 10.85 -11.11 14.33
C ALA A 138 10.81 -9.85 15.24
N GLY A 139 9.63 -9.33 15.57
CA GLY A 139 9.59 -8.08 16.34
C GLY A 139 8.25 -7.71 16.95
N PRO A 140 8.25 -6.72 17.87
CA PRO A 140 7.06 -6.31 18.61
C PRO A 140 6.06 -5.48 17.78
N ARG A 141 6.40 -5.10 16.55
CA ARG A 141 5.56 -4.23 15.71
C ARG A 141 4.63 -5.00 14.79
N TYR A 142 4.87 -6.29 14.53
CA TYR A 142 3.92 -7.13 13.80
C TYR A 142 3.60 -8.37 14.64
N ARG A 143 2.41 -8.40 15.22
CA ARG A 143 2.02 -9.44 16.17
C ARG A 143 0.86 -10.27 15.66
N GLN A 144 0.97 -11.56 15.90
CA GLN A 144 -0.18 -12.45 15.83
C GLN A 144 -0.94 -12.39 17.15
N SER A 145 -2.22 -12.08 17.11
CA SER A 145 -3.09 -12.05 18.29
C SER A 145 -4.49 -12.55 17.91
N PHE A 146 -5.24 -13.02 18.92
CA PHE A 146 -6.67 -13.23 18.76
C PHE A 146 -7.37 -11.88 18.61
N ILE A 147 -8.22 -11.75 17.59
CA ILE A 147 -9.02 -10.55 17.34
C ILE A 147 -10.52 -10.93 17.39
N PRO A 148 -11.24 -10.55 18.46
CA PRO A 148 -12.65 -10.90 18.64
C PRO A 148 -13.54 -10.37 17.51
N GLY A 149 -14.57 -11.13 17.14
CA GLY A 149 -15.57 -10.68 16.16
C GLY A 149 -15.12 -10.71 14.69
N SER A 150 -13.92 -11.21 14.40
CA SER A 150 -13.46 -11.42 13.02
C SER A 150 -13.99 -12.75 12.47
N ALA A 151 -14.77 -12.68 11.38
CA ALA A 151 -15.25 -13.87 10.67
C ALA A 151 -14.25 -14.39 9.61
N GLY A 152 -13.12 -13.69 9.42
CA GLY A 152 -12.08 -14.01 8.44
C GLY A 152 -10.70 -13.61 8.91
N THR A 153 -9.70 -13.80 8.04
CA THR A 153 -8.34 -13.31 8.31
C THR A 153 -8.31 -11.79 8.22
N ILE A 154 -7.76 -11.15 9.25
CA ILE A 154 -7.66 -9.69 9.29
C ILE A 154 -6.28 -9.22 9.72
N ILE A 155 -5.91 -8.03 9.26
CA ILE A 155 -4.72 -7.28 9.66
C ILE A 155 -5.20 -5.89 10.06
N GLN A 156 -4.91 -5.50 11.30
CA GLN A 156 -5.15 -4.16 11.83
C GLN A 156 -3.88 -3.34 11.71
N VAL A 157 -3.99 -2.14 11.12
CA VAL A 157 -2.90 -1.18 10.92
C VAL A 157 -3.11 0.00 11.85
N ASP A 158 -2.20 0.16 12.81
CA ASP A 158 -2.24 1.22 13.81
C ASP A 158 -0.96 2.07 13.75
N ASP A 159 -1.11 3.34 13.38
CA ASP A 159 -0.05 4.36 13.39
C ASP A 159 -0.13 5.28 14.62
N ARG A 160 -0.89 4.87 15.65
CA ARG A 160 -1.21 5.62 16.88
C ARG A 160 -2.12 6.83 16.69
N ASN A 161 -2.72 6.99 15.51
CA ASN A 161 -3.74 7.98 15.23
C ASN A 161 -5.06 7.27 14.89
N PRO A 162 -5.99 7.12 15.86
CA PRO A 162 -7.28 6.52 15.59
C PRO A 162 -8.06 7.26 14.50
N PRO A 163 -8.87 6.55 13.69
CA PRO A 163 -9.18 5.12 13.77
C PRO A 163 -8.11 4.20 13.14
N VAL A 164 -8.08 2.95 13.58
CA VAL A 164 -7.23 1.85 13.04
C VAL A 164 -7.80 1.37 11.71
N THR A 165 -6.95 1.10 10.72
CA THR A 165 -7.38 0.51 9.45
C THR A 165 -7.47 -1.01 9.56
N THR A 166 -8.53 -1.62 9.04
CA THR A 166 -8.70 -3.08 8.98
C THR A 166 -8.60 -3.56 7.53
N ILE A 167 -7.62 -4.41 7.27
CA ILE A 167 -7.49 -5.17 6.03
C ILE A 167 -8.08 -6.56 6.27
N THR A 168 -9.04 -6.98 5.45
CA THR A 168 -9.63 -8.34 5.52
C THR A 168 -9.19 -9.15 4.32
N LEU A 169 -8.75 -10.39 4.52
CA LEU A 169 -8.43 -11.30 3.42
C LEU A 169 -9.64 -12.19 3.14
N ASP A 170 -10.01 -12.29 1.87
CA ASP A 170 -11.19 -13.02 1.37
C ASP A 170 -12.44 -12.70 2.19
N ALA A 171 -12.86 -11.44 2.14
CA ALA A 171 -14.01 -10.98 2.90
C ALA A 171 -15.29 -11.72 2.45
N ALA A 172 -16.07 -12.22 3.42
CA ALA A 172 -17.33 -12.91 3.14
C ALA A 172 -18.41 -12.00 2.51
N ILE A 173 -18.28 -10.68 2.70
CA ILE A 173 -19.16 -9.66 2.14
C ILE A 173 -18.27 -8.65 1.43
N GLU A 174 -18.55 -8.41 0.15
CA GLU A 174 -17.81 -7.42 -0.63
C GLU A 174 -18.07 -6.01 -0.11
N GLY A 175 -16.98 -5.32 0.23
CA GLY A 175 -16.98 -3.91 0.57
C GLY A 175 -16.81 -3.01 -0.67
N PRO A 176 -17.08 -1.71 -0.53
CA PRO A 176 -16.82 -0.73 -1.59
C PRO A 176 -15.31 -0.53 -1.85
N ASP A 177 -14.48 -0.79 -0.83
CA ASP A 177 -13.03 -0.68 -0.90
C ASP A 177 -12.42 -2.08 -0.89
N ARG A 178 -11.81 -2.48 -2.00
CA ARG A 178 -11.23 -3.82 -2.14
C ARG A 178 -10.18 -3.90 -3.24
N LEU A 179 -9.24 -4.82 -3.07
CA LEU A 179 -8.34 -5.30 -4.09
C LEU A 179 -8.77 -6.72 -4.48
N ASP A 180 -9.18 -6.91 -5.72
CA ASP A 180 -9.52 -8.23 -6.27
C ASP A 180 -8.35 -8.72 -7.14
N ILE A 181 -7.75 -9.85 -6.77
CA ILE A 181 -6.56 -10.41 -7.39
C ILE A 181 -6.97 -11.54 -8.33
N ALA A 182 -6.64 -11.38 -9.60
CA ALA A 182 -6.83 -12.40 -10.62
C ALA A 182 -5.61 -13.33 -10.71
N PRO A 183 -5.79 -14.55 -11.26
CA PRO A 183 -4.67 -15.43 -11.57
C PRO A 183 -3.62 -14.72 -12.42
N GLY A 184 -2.34 -14.97 -12.14
CA GLY A 184 -1.23 -14.36 -12.89
C GLY A 184 -0.78 -12.98 -12.40
N GLY A 185 -1.28 -12.50 -11.26
CA GLY A 185 -0.77 -11.29 -10.60
C GLY A 185 -1.34 -9.98 -11.15
N THR A 186 -2.39 -10.05 -11.98
CA THR A 186 -3.22 -8.91 -12.39
C THR A 186 -4.35 -8.70 -11.38
N GLY A 187 -5.06 -7.59 -11.45
CA GLY A 187 -6.26 -7.42 -10.63
C GLY A 187 -6.93 -6.08 -10.75
N GLU A 188 -7.80 -5.79 -9.80
CA GLU A 188 -8.69 -4.63 -9.80
C GLU A 188 -8.71 -3.99 -8.42
N MET A 189 -8.44 -2.69 -8.36
CA MET A 189 -8.50 -1.91 -7.13
C MET A 189 -9.73 -1.02 -7.15
N TYR A 190 -10.59 -1.17 -6.15
CA TYR A 190 -11.79 -0.38 -5.91
C TYR A 190 -11.61 0.47 -4.67
N LEU A 191 -11.89 1.78 -4.77
CA LEU A 191 -12.00 2.70 -3.63
C LEU A 191 -13.29 3.50 -3.78
N GLY A 192 -14.35 3.08 -3.11
CA GLY A 192 -15.70 3.61 -3.29
C GLY A 192 -16.17 3.47 -4.73
N ALA A 193 -16.35 4.61 -5.41
CA ALA A 193 -16.73 4.67 -6.82
C ALA A 193 -15.53 4.66 -7.79
N ARG A 194 -14.29 4.70 -7.27
CA ARG A 194 -13.08 4.70 -8.08
C ARG A 194 -12.63 3.28 -8.38
N PHE A 195 -12.04 3.11 -9.55
CA PHE A 195 -11.61 1.83 -10.08
C PHE A 195 -10.29 1.99 -10.83
N TRP A 196 -9.36 1.06 -10.59
CA TRP A 196 -8.13 0.91 -11.36
C TRP A 196 -7.91 -0.53 -11.73
N GLN A 197 -7.66 -0.78 -13.02
CA GLN A 197 -7.20 -2.08 -13.50
C GLN A 197 -5.68 -2.16 -13.37
N LEU A 198 -5.20 -3.23 -12.73
CA LEU A 198 -3.79 -3.49 -12.45
C LEU A 198 -3.25 -4.53 -13.42
N GLY A 199 -2.22 -4.14 -14.18
CA GLY A 199 -1.44 -5.07 -14.99
C GLY A 199 -0.47 -5.90 -14.16
N GLN A 200 -0.10 -5.41 -12.97
CA GLN A 200 0.73 -6.11 -12.01
C GLN A 200 0.42 -5.64 -10.58
N ILE A 201 0.27 -6.57 -9.64
CA ILE A 201 0.14 -6.30 -8.21
C ILE A 201 1.48 -6.52 -7.51
N MET A 202 1.77 -5.70 -6.50
CA MET A 202 2.90 -5.91 -5.60
C MET A 202 2.61 -7.10 -4.68
N THR A 203 3.40 -8.17 -4.82
CA THR A 203 3.25 -9.40 -4.03
C THR A 203 4.57 -9.86 -3.46
N ILE A 204 4.54 -10.57 -2.33
CA ILE A 204 5.66 -11.38 -1.84
C ILE A 204 5.20 -12.84 -1.80
N ASP A 205 5.80 -13.68 -2.64
CA ASP A 205 5.50 -15.11 -2.70
C ASP A 205 6.02 -15.88 -1.46
N ASP A 206 5.69 -17.17 -1.35
CA ASP A 206 6.08 -17.98 -0.18
C ASP A 206 7.59 -18.18 -0.06
N ALA A 207 8.30 -18.28 -1.17
CA ALA A 207 9.74 -18.52 -1.14
C ALA A 207 10.46 -17.27 -0.64
N ALA A 208 10.12 -16.10 -1.20
CA ALA A 208 10.62 -14.81 -0.75
C ALA A 208 10.22 -14.53 0.71
N TRP A 209 8.98 -14.85 1.08
CA TRP A 209 8.50 -14.69 2.45
C TRP A 209 9.26 -15.55 3.46
N ALA A 210 9.49 -16.82 3.13
CA ALA A 210 10.25 -17.74 3.99
C ALA A 210 11.69 -17.25 4.21
N VAL A 211 12.34 -16.73 3.16
CA VAL A 211 13.68 -16.14 3.27
C VAL A 211 13.67 -14.91 4.18
N LEU A 212 12.67 -14.03 4.05
CA LEU A 212 12.52 -12.86 4.91
C LEU A 212 12.27 -13.26 6.38
N ASP A 213 11.40 -14.25 6.62
CA ASP A 213 11.12 -14.74 7.97
C ASP A 213 12.38 -15.32 8.62
N GLU A 214 13.15 -16.14 7.88
CA GLU A 214 14.43 -16.68 8.36
C GLU A 214 15.43 -15.56 8.69
N GLN A 215 15.63 -14.60 7.78
CA GLN A 215 16.59 -13.51 7.99
C GLN A 215 16.25 -12.61 9.17
N LEU A 216 14.96 -12.32 9.37
CA LEU A 216 14.51 -11.40 10.42
C LEU A 216 14.39 -12.09 11.78
N THR A 217 14.15 -13.41 11.82
CA THR A 217 14.06 -14.19 13.06
C THR A 217 15.41 -14.77 13.50
N ALA A 218 16.40 -14.85 12.61
CA ALA A 218 17.74 -15.28 12.94
C ALA A 218 18.33 -14.40 14.07
N PRO A 219 18.92 -15.00 15.12
CA PRO A 219 19.56 -14.23 16.18
C PRO A 219 20.70 -13.43 15.55
N ALA A 220 20.68 -12.11 15.73
CA ALA A 220 21.79 -11.25 15.33
C ALA A 220 23.07 -11.83 15.93
N LEU A 221 23.97 -12.32 15.07
CA LEU A 221 25.32 -12.72 15.45
C LEU A 221 25.96 -11.51 16.11
N ARG A 222 25.98 -11.50 17.45
CA ARG A 222 26.76 -10.56 18.24
C ARG A 222 28.23 -10.89 17.97
N ILE A 223 28.86 -10.11 17.10
CA ILE A 223 30.32 -10.02 16.98
C ILE A 223 30.81 -9.16 18.14
#